data_AF-A0A9E4N2C5-F1
#
_entry.id   AF-A0A9E4N2C5-F1
#
_cell.length_a   1.000
_cell.length_b   1.000
_cell.length_c   1.000
_cell.angle_alpha   90.00
_cell.angle_beta   90.00
_cell.angle_gamma   90.00
#
_symmetry.space_group_name_H-M   'P 1'
#
loop_
_entity.id
_entity.type
_entity.pdbx_description
1 polymer ?
#
loop_
_entity_poly.entity_id
_entity_poly.type
_entity_poly.pdbx_seq_one_letter_code
_entity_poly.pdbx_strand_id
1 'polypeptide(L)'
;MSQPPSRNEFDAQAAELINELGATAFCAPPGQMPDYTLFVDDNRVIAEPRSGPRHPYGIHCEVREGVTQSQMGEALQTWLESGEAYEAFISTNVCRFNC
;
A
#
# COMPACT_ATOMS: atom_id res chain seq x y z
N MET A 1 20.59 6.56 9.53
CA MET A 1 20.33 5.92 8.23
C MET A 1 19.16 4.98 8.44
N SER A 2 17.94 5.42 8.17
CA SER A 2 16.79 4.51 8.22
C SER A 2 16.87 3.64 6.98
N GLN A 3 16.98 2.33 7.15
CA GLN A 3 16.89 1.40 6.02
C GLN A 3 15.40 1.14 5.75
N PRO A 4 14.97 1.07 4.49
CA PRO A 4 13.63 0.60 4.17
C PRO A 4 13.47 -0.87 4.60
N PRO A 5 12.25 -1.31 4.94
CA PRO A 5 11.99 -2.71 5.26
C PRO A 5 12.30 -3.58 4.06
N SER A 6 12.71 -4.82 4.30
CA SER A 6 12.86 -5.79 3.23
C SER A 6 11.50 -6.02 2.58
N ARG A 7 11.47 -6.37 1.28
CA ARG A 7 10.21 -6.72 0.58
C ARG A 7 9.35 -7.70 1.38
N ASN A 8 9.93 -8.80 1.87
CA ASN A 8 9.20 -9.78 2.68
C ASN A 8 8.60 -9.19 3.96
N GLU A 9 9.30 -8.25 4.61
CA GLU A 9 8.80 -7.60 5.83
C GLU A 9 7.68 -6.60 5.52
N PHE A 10 7.79 -5.90 4.40
CA PHE A 10 6.73 -5.03 3.88
C PHE A 10 5.48 -5.85 3.53
N ASP A 11 5.64 -6.92 2.75
CA ASP A 11 4.54 -7.76 2.26
C ASP A 11 3.81 -8.43 3.45
N ALA A 12 4.55 -8.93 4.44
CA ALA A 12 3.96 -9.53 5.64
C ALA A 12 3.13 -8.51 6.44
N GLN A 13 3.70 -7.34 6.75
CA GLN A 13 3.00 -6.31 7.52
C GLN A 13 1.80 -5.73 6.76
N ALA A 14 1.94 -5.53 5.44
CA ALA A 14 0.84 -5.09 4.60
C ALA A 14 -0.29 -6.12 4.60
N ALA A 15 0.03 -7.40 4.41
CA ALA A 15 -0.95 -8.48 4.44
C ALA A 15 -1.71 -8.55 5.78
N GLU A 16 -1.04 -8.30 6.91
CA GLU A 16 -1.71 -8.22 8.22
C GLU A 16 -2.70 -7.06 8.29
N LEU A 17 -2.29 -5.85 7.89
CA LEU A 17 -3.17 -4.67 7.85
C LEU A 17 -4.38 -4.86 6.94
N ILE A 18 -4.17 -5.54 5.82
CA ILE A 18 -5.20 -5.84 4.83
C ILE A 18 -6.21 -6.84 5.36
N ASN A 19 -5.75 -7.86 6.09
CA ASN A 19 -6.64 -8.80 6.76
C ASN A 19 -7.44 -8.14 7.89
N GLU A 20 -6.87 -7.15 8.58
CA GLU A 20 -7.52 -6.43 9.68
C GLU A 20 -8.54 -5.39 9.19
N LEU A 21 -8.16 -4.53 8.24
CA LEU A 21 -8.96 -3.40 7.78
C LEU A 21 -9.81 -3.71 6.53
N GLY A 22 -9.48 -4.79 5.82
CA GLY A 22 -10.16 -5.25 4.62
C GLY A 22 -9.51 -4.73 3.33
N ALA A 23 -9.31 -5.62 2.38
CA ALA A 23 -8.67 -5.33 1.09
C ALA A 23 -9.33 -4.19 0.29
N THR A 24 -10.66 -4.09 0.36
CA THR A 24 -11.43 -3.05 -0.33
C THR A 24 -11.10 -1.65 0.17
N ALA A 25 -10.55 -1.54 1.38
CA ALA A 25 -10.19 -0.29 2.00
C ALA A 25 -8.86 0.27 1.46
N PHE A 26 -8.06 -0.55 0.75
CA PHE A 26 -6.76 -0.19 0.17
C PHE A 26 -6.74 -0.24 -1.37
N CYS A 27 -7.83 -0.70 -1.99
CA CYS A 27 -7.99 -0.74 -3.43
C CYS A 27 -8.94 0.36 -3.89
N ALA A 28 -8.55 1.09 -4.93
CA ALA A 28 -9.43 2.05 -5.58
C ALA A 28 -9.31 1.95 -7.09
N PRO A 29 -10.37 2.33 -7.84
CA PRO A 29 -10.24 2.51 -9.26
C PRO A 29 -9.34 3.70 -9.61
N PRO A 30 -8.70 3.68 -10.79
CA PRO A 30 -7.82 4.76 -11.23
C PRO A 30 -8.55 6.10 -11.18
N GLY A 31 -7.90 7.09 -10.55
CA GLY A 31 -8.48 8.42 -10.34
C GLY A 31 -9.37 8.56 -9.09
N GLN A 32 -9.58 7.48 -8.32
CA GLN A 32 -10.15 7.53 -6.97
C GLN A 32 -9.08 7.21 -5.93
N MET A 33 -9.27 7.72 -4.72
CA MET A 33 -8.44 7.35 -3.58
C MET A 33 -9.20 6.43 -2.64
N PRO A 34 -8.56 5.35 -2.16
CA PRO A 34 -9.16 4.43 -1.20
C PRO A 34 -9.30 5.07 0.18
N ASP A 35 -10.04 4.42 1.07
CA ASP A 35 -10.21 4.87 2.46
C ASP A 35 -8.89 4.86 3.23
N TYR A 36 -8.00 3.91 2.92
CA TYR A 36 -6.68 3.76 3.49
C TYR A 36 -5.61 3.61 2.42
N THR A 37 -4.45 4.19 2.70
CA THR A 37 -3.25 4.05 1.87
C THR A 37 -2.14 3.45 2.71
N LEU A 38 -1.30 2.61 2.11
CA LEU A 38 -0.15 2.05 2.80
C LEU A 38 0.99 3.08 2.81
N PHE A 39 1.59 3.24 3.98
CA PHE A 39 2.75 4.07 4.19
C PHE A 39 3.79 3.28 4.98
N VAL A 40 5.06 3.63 4.84
CA VAL A 40 6.13 3.04 5.65
C VAL A 40 6.75 4.12 6.52
N ASP A 41 6.69 3.93 7.82
CA ASP A 41 7.28 4.81 8.81
C ASP A 41 8.24 3.98 9.69
N ASP A 42 9.51 4.37 9.74
CA ASP A 42 10.55 3.73 10.55
C ASP A 42 10.57 2.19 10.46
N ASN A 43 10.63 1.67 9.23
CA ASN A 43 10.63 0.23 8.92
C ASN A 43 9.30 -0.52 9.17
N ARG A 44 8.21 0.20 9.48
CA ARG A 44 6.88 -0.38 9.72
C ARG A 44 5.89 0.06 8.67
N VAL A 45 5.11 -0.89 8.18
CA VAL A 45 3.98 -0.58 7.31
C VAL A 45 2.82 -0.12 8.18
N ILE A 46 2.25 1.04 7.85
CA ILE A 46 1.09 1.62 8.51
C ILE A 46 0.01 1.91 7.48
N ALA A 47 -1.24 1.72 7.87
CA ALA A 47 -2.40 2.10 7.08
C ALA A 47 -2.82 3.53 7.46
N GLU A 48 -2.58 4.49 6.57
CA GLU A 48 -2.98 5.87 6.78
C GLU A 48 -4.42 6.08 6.26
N PRO A 49 -5.36 6.54 7.10
CA PRO A 49 -6.73 6.83 6.68
C PRO A 49 -6.80 8.11 5.83
N ARG A 50 -7.88 8.27 5.05
CA ARG A 50 -8.16 9.48 4.25
C ARG A 50 -8.09 10.81 5.00
N SER A 51 -8.34 10.79 6.31
CA SER A 51 -8.24 12.00 7.17
C SER A 51 -6.80 12.39 7.51
N GLY A 52 -5.85 11.51 7.21
CA GLY A 52 -4.44 11.66 7.52
C GLY A 52 -3.72 12.59 6.55
N PRO A 53 -2.76 13.41 7.01
CA PRO A 53 -2.00 14.30 6.14
C PRO A 53 -1.08 13.55 5.16
N ARG A 54 -0.80 12.27 5.42
CA ARG A 54 0.07 11.42 4.58
C ARG A 54 -0.70 10.61 3.54
N HIS A 55 -2.02 10.54 3.65
CA HIS A 55 -2.89 9.77 2.74
C HIS A 55 -2.66 10.05 1.26
N PRO A 56 -2.60 11.31 0.78
CA PRO A 56 -2.37 11.56 -0.65
C PRO A 56 -0.97 11.17 -1.14
N TYR A 57 -0.05 10.86 -0.23
CA TYR A 57 1.32 10.44 -0.52
C TYR A 57 1.56 8.95 -0.29
N GLY A 58 0.54 8.21 0.17
CA GLY A 58 0.62 6.78 0.38
C GLY A 58 0.43 6.01 -0.93
N ILE A 59 0.92 4.78 -0.93
CA ILE A 59 0.71 3.85 -2.04
C ILE A 59 -0.58 3.08 -1.82
N HIS A 60 -1.23 2.70 -2.91
CA HIS A 60 -2.45 1.93 -2.89
C HIS A 60 -2.56 1.06 -4.14
N CYS A 61 -3.43 0.05 -4.09
CA CYS A 61 -3.66 -0.81 -5.25
C CYS A 61 -4.70 -0.17 -6.16
N GLU A 62 -4.35 -0.02 -7.44
CA GLU A 62 -5.28 0.41 -8.47
C GLU A 62 -5.95 -0.81 -9.11
N VAL A 63 -7.28 -0.85 -9.06
CA VAL A 63 -8.09 -1.94 -9.62
C VAL A 63 -9.04 -1.42 -10.69
N ARG A 64 -9.52 -2.28 -11.61
CA ARG A 64 -10.49 -1.83 -12.61
C ARG A 64 -11.84 -1.48 -11.98
N GLU A 65 -12.57 -0.53 -12.55
CA GLU A 65 -13.96 -0.29 -12.13
C GLU A 65 -14.81 -1.55 -12.30
N GLY A 66 -15.69 -1.81 -11.33
CA GLY A 66 -16.60 -2.96 -11.35
C GLY A 66 -16.02 -4.29 -10.83
N VAL A 67 -14.83 -4.29 -10.22
CA VAL A 67 -14.32 -5.47 -9.50
C VAL A 67 -15.11 -5.72 -8.22
N THR A 68 -15.33 -7.00 -7.90
CA THR A 68 -15.93 -7.42 -6.63
C THR A 68 -14.94 -7.31 -5.48
N GLN A 69 -15.43 -7.26 -4.25
CA GLN A 69 -14.59 -7.19 -3.05
C GLN A 69 -13.58 -8.35 -2.96
N SER A 70 -13.99 -9.56 -3.37
CA SER A 70 -13.10 -10.73 -3.45
C SER A 70 -11.97 -10.52 -4.46
N GLN A 71 -12.31 -10.03 -5.66
CA GLN A 71 -11.32 -9.73 -6.70
C GLN A 71 -10.38 -8.59 -6.30
N MET A 72 -10.85 -7.60 -5.54
CA MET A 72 -9.99 -6.56 -4.96
C MET A 72 -8.98 -7.17 -3.99
N GLY A 73 -9.40 -8.13 -3.15
CA GLY A 73 -8.51 -8.85 -2.25
C GLY A 73 -7.46 -9.68 -2.98
N GLU A 74 -7.85 -10.38 -4.05
CA GLU A 74 -6.91 -11.15 -4.87
C GLU A 74 -5.94 -10.25 -5.63
N ALA A 75 -6.42 -9.14 -6.22
CA ALA A 75 -5.59 -8.19 -6.95
C ALA A 75 -4.56 -7.50 -6.03
N LEU A 76 -4.98 -7.12 -4.83
CA LEU A 76 -4.11 -6.51 -3.83
C LEU A 76 -3.06 -7.48 -3.30
N GLN A 77 -3.43 -8.73 -3.00
CA GLN A 77 -2.46 -9.78 -2.64
C GLN A 77 -1.47 -9.99 -3.78
N THR A 78 -1.95 -10.11 -5.01
CA THR A 78 -1.10 -10.21 -6.21
C THR A 78 -0.17 -9.00 -6.35
N TRP A 79 -0.65 -7.79 -6.04
CA TRP A 79 0.12 -6.55 -6.10
C TRP A 79 1.22 -6.46 -5.03
N LEU A 80 0.98 -7.03 -3.85
CA LEU A 80 2.03 -7.23 -2.83
C LEU A 80 3.03 -8.30 -3.29
N GLU A 81 2.52 -9.48 -3.64
CA GLU A 81 3.34 -10.63 -4.04
C GLU A 81 4.10 -10.41 -5.35
N SER A 82 3.65 -9.54 -6.25
CA SER A 82 4.40 -9.15 -7.45
C SER A 82 5.60 -8.28 -7.12
N GLY A 83 5.57 -7.59 -5.97
CA GLY A 83 6.55 -6.60 -5.56
C GLY A 83 6.26 -5.19 -6.09
N GLU A 84 5.18 -5.00 -6.85
CA GLU A 84 4.79 -3.68 -7.37
C GLU A 84 4.51 -2.68 -6.23
N ALA A 85 3.91 -3.15 -5.14
CA ALA A 85 3.70 -2.33 -3.95
C ALA A 85 5.02 -1.84 -3.36
N TYR A 86 6.01 -2.73 -3.25
CA TYR A 86 7.33 -2.38 -2.73
C TYR A 86 8.08 -1.44 -3.68
N GLU A 87 8.00 -1.65 -5.00
CA GLU A 87 8.57 -0.74 -5.99
C GLU A 87 7.92 0.65 -5.96
N ALA A 88 6.60 0.73 -5.83
CA ALA A 88 5.88 1.99 -5.67
C ALA A 88 6.30 2.73 -4.39
N PHE A 89 6.47 1.99 -3.28
CA PHE A 89 6.97 2.53 -2.02
C PHE A 89 8.38 3.10 -2.18
N ILE A 90 9.30 2.32 -2.75
CA ILE A 90 10.68 2.72 -3.01
C ILE A 90 10.70 3.95 -3.93
N SER A 91 9.96 3.93 -5.04
CA SER A 91 9.87 5.07 -5.96
C SER A 91 9.39 6.35 -5.28
N THR A 92 8.37 6.26 -4.42
CA THR A 92 7.83 7.40 -3.67
C THR A 92 8.80 7.92 -2.60
N ASN A 93 9.63 7.04 -2.02
CA ASN A 93 10.55 7.39 -0.93
C ASN A 93 12.02 7.51 -1.35
N VAL A 94 12.40 7.19 -2.60
CA VAL A 94 13.76 7.31 -3.13
C VAL A 94 14.25 8.76 -3.12
N CYS A 95 13.36 9.74 -3.30
CA CYS A 95 13.69 11.15 -3.07
C CYS A 95 14.11 11.46 -1.63
N ARG A 96 13.79 10.59 -0.66
CA ARG A 96 14.12 10.74 0.77
C ARG A 96 15.36 9.93 1.19
N PHE A 97 15.70 8.85 0.47
CA PHE A 97 16.85 7.99 0.78
C PHE A 97 18.12 8.32 -0.03
N ASN A 98 18.03 9.12 -1.10
CA ASN A 98 19.17 9.43 -1.99
C ASN A 98 19.55 10.93 -2.03
N CYS A 99 19.41 11.65 -0.92
CA CYS A 99 19.98 13.00 -0.76
C CYS A 99 21.09 13.02 0.30
#